data_AF-A0A9P1ME79-F1
#
_entry.id   AF-A0A9P1ME79-F1
#
_cell.length_a   1.000
_cell.length_b   1.000
_cell.length_c   1.000
_cell.angle_alpha   90.00
_cell.angle_beta   90.00
_cell.angle_gamma   90.00
#
_symmetry.space_group_name_H-M   'P 1'
#
loop_
_entity.id
_entity.type
_entity.pdbx_description
1 polymer ?
#
loop_
_entity_poly.entity_id
_entity_poly.type
_entity_poly.pdbx_seq_one_letter_code
_entity_poly.pdbx_strand_id
1 'polypeptide(L)'
;MGSDPQYAKWPLLPLSQHVFTLTNQYASRSSQESAVKALQDAISEHKMAPFYRYLAHPIDGILNASSLVGIIATKNPVTTVTLPWNDALYEKLKAENDEELNGFQKEEDEAVENAGDTEILAARGKRADFWARVGDKDRAITAYEDVFEKTGVVGSRIDIVLAIIRMGLFYGDKPLVKKHVERAKTLVEAGGDWDRRNRLKAYEGIHLLTVRSHNLAAPLLLDSLSTFTSYELCTYSSLVVYSVLAGSVSLKRLDFKSKVVDAPEIKAILGDGEDKLLALSGAISAGPSGDDTMDVEQDPQSATKTTVVNLTTLGSAVDQPEAELAIDFSPLSLLVTSLYNGRYKAFFQALAQVEEQFLNQDRYLHEHKNWLIREMRLRAYQQLLQSYRVVGLESMANDFGVTVDFLDRDLARFIAAGRIPCTIDRVSGKGGIIETNRPDDKNKQYQDLVRQGDQLITKLQKYGQAVRLRGSERA
;
A
#
# COMPACT_ATOMS: atom_id res chain seq x y z
N MET A 1 4.51 6.61 -28.88
CA MET A 1 3.44 5.59 -29.00
C MET A 1 3.82 4.48 -28.03
N GLY A 2 3.28 4.53 -26.81
CA GLY A 2 3.60 3.54 -25.79
C GLY A 2 3.02 2.19 -26.20
N SER A 3 3.86 1.17 -26.30
CA SER A 3 3.37 -0.20 -26.40
C SER A 3 2.56 -0.54 -25.15
N ASP A 4 1.49 -1.31 -25.31
CA ASP A 4 0.71 -1.81 -24.19
C ASP A 4 1.62 -2.55 -23.19
N PRO A 5 1.35 -2.42 -21.88
CA PRO A 5 2.14 -3.11 -20.87
C PRO A 5 2.18 -4.62 -21.13
N GLN A 6 3.38 -5.14 -21.35
CA GLN A 6 3.58 -6.58 -21.44
C GLN A 6 3.46 -7.20 -20.05
N TYR A 7 2.89 -8.41 -19.97
CA TYR A 7 2.79 -9.21 -18.75
C TYR A 7 1.92 -8.61 -17.63
N ALA A 8 1.08 -7.60 -17.90
CA ALA A 8 0.29 -6.91 -16.86
C ALA A 8 -0.86 -7.74 -16.25
N LYS A 9 -1.26 -8.88 -16.84
CA LYS A 9 -2.47 -9.59 -16.40
C LYS A 9 -2.28 -10.46 -15.16
N TRP A 10 -1.13 -11.13 -15.02
CA TRP A 10 -0.91 -12.14 -14.00
C TRP A 10 0.22 -11.74 -13.04
N PRO A 11 0.18 -12.16 -11.75
CA PRO A 11 -0.90 -12.88 -11.07
C PRO A 11 -2.07 -11.94 -10.67
N LEU A 12 -3.26 -12.52 -10.47
CA LEU A 12 -4.42 -11.77 -9.97
C LEU A 12 -4.28 -11.51 -8.46
N LEU A 13 -3.80 -10.32 -8.10
CA LEU A 13 -3.63 -9.90 -6.70
C LEU A 13 -4.91 -9.97 -5.83
N PRO A 14 -6.15 -9.76 -6.36
CA PRO A 14 -7.36 -9.96 -5.57
C PRO A 14 -7.50 -11.36 -4.97
N LEU A 15 -7.01 -12.42 -5.64
CA LEU A 15 -7.02 -13.78 -5.09
C LEU A 15 -6.22 -13.86 -3.78
N SER A 16 -5.12 -13.13 -3.71
CA SER A 16 -4.30 -13.08 -2.50
C SER A 16 -4.99 -12.35 -1.34
N GLN A 17 -5.87 -11.40 -1.65
CA GLN A 17 -6.74 -10.75 -0.68
C GLN A 17 -7.85 -11.71 -0.20
N HIS A 18 -8.45 -12.50 -1.09
CA HIS A 18 -9.41 -13.54 -0.69
C HIS A 18 -8.78 -14.60 0.23
N VAL A 19 -7.54 -15.04 -0.05
CA VAL A 19 -6.79 -15.92 0.85
C VAL A 19 -6.62 -15.29 2.23
N PHE A 20 -6.26 -14.00 2.28
CA PHE A 20 -6.15 -13.27 3.54
C PHE A 20 -7.49 -13.23 4.29
N THR A 21 -8.60 -12.92 3.61
CA THR A 21 -9.96 -12.90 4.19
C THR A 21 -10.32 -14.24 4.84
N LEU A 22 -9.90 -15.38 4.28
CA LEU A 22 -10.13 -16.70 4.88
C LEU A 22 -9.34 -16.91 6.18
N THR A 23 -8.10 -16.43 6.24
CA THR A 23 -7.26 -16.50 7.45
C THR A 23 -7.63 -15.45 8.50
N ASN A 24 -8.40 -14.44 8.12
CA ASN A 24 -8.69 -13.29 8.94
C ASN A 24 -9.83 -13.56 9.94
N GLN A 25 -9.54 -13.42 11.23
CA GLN A 25 -10.53 -13.57 12.31
C GLN A 25 -11.60 -12.46 12.35
N TYR A 26 -11.33 -11.30 11.75
CA TYR A 26 -12.26 -10.16 11.72
C TYR A 26 -13.21 -10.19 10.51
N ALA A 27 -13.01 -11.12 9.58
CA ALA A 27 -13.87 -11.26 8.41
C ALA A 27 -15.21 -11.88 8.81
N SER A 28 -16.31 -11.37 8.22
CA SER A 28 -17.62 -11.96 8.41
C SER A 28 -17.70 -13.31 7.71
N ARG A 29 -18.54 -14.23 8.23
CA ARG A 29 -18.74 -15.55 7.62
C ARG A 29 -19.20 -15.48 6.17
N SER A 30 -20.09 -14.53 5.84
CA SER A 30 -20.55 -14.31 4.47
C SER A 30 -19.41 -13.85 3.54
N SER A 31 -18.51 -13.00 4.02
CA SER A 31 -17.33 -12.57 3.26
C SER A 31 -16.35 -13.74 3.04
N GLN A 32 -16.16 -14.60 4.05
CA GLN A 32 -15.35 -15.81 3.93
C GLN A 32 -15.95 -16.80 2.91
N GLU A 33 -17.26 -17.05 2.94
CA GLU A 33 -17.94 -17.94 1.99
C GLU A 33 -17.85 -17.41 0.55
N SER A 34 -18.02 -16.08 0.36
CA SER A 34 -17.82 -15.44 -0.94
C SER A 34 -16.37 -15.53 -1.42
N ALA A 35 -15.39 -15.38 -0.51
CA ALA A 35 -13.97 -15.53 -0.84
C ALA A 35 -13.60 -16.97 -1.23
N VAL A 36 -14.17 -17.98 -0.56
CA VAL A 36 -13.99 -19.39 -0.97
C VAL A 36 -14.53 -19.61 -2.37
N LYS A 37 -15.73 -19.11 -2.67
CA LYS A 37 -16.34 -19.26 -3.99
C LYS A 37 -15.48 -18.61 -5.08
N ALA A 38 -15.07 -17.35 -4.88
CA ALA A 38 -14.21 -16.63 -5.82
C ALA A 38 -12.88 -17.37 -6.06
N LEU A 39 -12.28 -17.95 -5.00
CA LEU A 39 -11.07 -18.76 -5.14
C LEU A 39 -11.33 -20.06 -5.93
N GLN A 40 -12.42 -20.77 -5.65
CA GLN A 40 -12.78 -22.00 -6.39
C GLN A 40 -13.03 -21.72 -7.86
N ASP A 41 -13.80 -20.67 -8.16
CA ASP A 41 -14.11 -20.24 -9.52
C ASP A 41 -12.81 -19.89 -10.26
N ALA A 42 -11.94 -19.06 -9.67
CA ALA A 42 -10.64 -18.70 -10.26
C ALA A 42 -9.67 -19.88 -10.43
N ILE A 43 -9.62 -20.82 -9.48
CA ILE A 43 -8.80 -22.03 -9.58
C ILE A 43 -9.25 -22.89 -10.76
N SER A 44 -10.57 -23.01 -10.96
CA SER A 44 -11.16 -23.78 -12.05
C SER A 44 -11.02 -23.09 -13.42
N GLU A 45 -11.21 -21.78 -13.47
CA GLU A 45 -11.16 -20.99 -14.71
C GLU A 45 -9.72 -20.82 -15.22
N HIS A 46 -8.78 -20.57 -14.32
CA HIS A 46 -7.38 -20.28 -14.67
C HIS A 46 -6.44 -21.47 -14.46
N LYS A 47 -7.00 -22.64 -14.13
CA LYS A 47 -6.30 -23.92 -13.96
C LYS A 47 -5.12 -23.84 -12.98
N MET A 48 -5.31 -23.16 -11.85
CA MET A 48 -4.24 -22.85 -10.90
C MET A 48 -3.87 -24.04 -9.98
N ALA A 49 -3.35 -25.13 -10.53
CA ALA A 49 -3.09 -26.36 -9.77
C ALA A 49 -2.03 -26.19 -8.66
N PRO A 50 -0.83 -25.62 -8.89
CA PRO A 50 0.18 -25.37 -7.86
C PRO A 50 -0.32 -24.41 -6.79
N PHE A 51 -1.07 -23.37 -7.15
CA PHE A 51 -1.69 -22.48 -6.18
C PHE A 51 -2.74 -23.20 -5.32
N TYR A 52 -3.58 -24.05 -5.93
CA TYR A 52 -4.55 -24.86 -5.20
C TYR A 52 -3.88 -25.80 -4.20
N ARG A 53 -2.78 -26.45 -4.59
CA ARG A 53 -1.96 -27.26 -3.68
C ARG A 53 -1.38 -26.42 -2.55
N TYR A 54 -0.80 -25.26 -2.87
CA TYR A 54 -0.22 -24.35 -1.87
C TYR A 54 -1.25 -23.87 -0.83
N LEU A 55 -2.52 -23.72 -1.23
CA LEU A 55 -3.59 -23.28 -0.33
C LEU A 55 -4.23 -24.43 0.45
N ALA A 56 -4.70 -25.47 -0.24
CA ALA A 56 -5.65 -26.45 0.28
C ALA A 56 -5.04 -27.83 0.58
N HIS A 57 -3.77 -28.08 0.25
CA HIS A 57 -3.20 -29.40 0.47
C HIS A 57 -3.21 -29.79 1.97
N PRO A 58 -3.57 -31.03 2.35
CA PRO A 58 -3.76 -31.40 3.75
C PRO A 58 -2.49 -31.34 4.64
N ILE A 59 -1.30 -31.38 4.04
CA ILE A 59 0.00 -31.39 4.73
C ILE A 59 0.73 -30.06 4.50
N ASP A 60 0.99 -29.72 3.24
CA ASP A 60 1.69 -28.50 2.82
C ASP A 60 0.84 -27.21 2.76
N GLY A 61 -0.50 -27.31 2.86
CA GLY A 61 -1.41 -26.20 2.54
C GLY A 61 -1.60 -25.20 3.67
N ILE A 62 -1.50 -23.90 3.39
CA ILE A 62 -1.59 -22.83 4.40
C ILE A 62 -2.96 -22.81 5.12
N LEU A 63 -4.04 -23.19 4.43
CA LEU A 63 -5.40 -23.08 4.96
C LEU A 63 -5.89 -24.38 5.64
N ASN A 64 -5.40 -25.53 5.17
CA ASN A 64 -5.91 -26.86 5.57
C ASN A 64 -4.89 -27.73 6.31
N ALA A 65 -3.63 -27.30 6.45
CA ALA A 65 -2.61 -28.08 7.14
C ALA A 65 -3.09 -28.41 8.56
N SER A 66 -3.37 -29.69 8.79
CA SER A 66 -3.67 -30.21 10.11
C SER A 66 -2.37 -30.30 10.88
N SER A 67 -2.34 -29.68 12.06
CA SER A 67 -1.17 -29.41 12.86
C SER A 67 -0.36 -30.67 13.19
N LEU A 68 0.76 -30.91 12.48
CA LEU A 68 1.78 -31.88 12.89
C LEU A 68 3.20 -31.31 12.98
N VAL A 69 3.44 -30.05 12.64
CA VAL A 69 4.73 -29.38 12.87
C VAL A 69 4.51 -28.09 13.65
N GLY A 70 4.45 -28.23 14.97
CA GLY A 70 4.39 -27.10 15.88
C GLY A 70 5.72 -26.34 16.00
N ILE A 71 5.60 -25.10 16.49
CA ILE A 71 6.62 -24.31 17.23
C ILE A 71 7.29 -23.12 16.50
N ILE A 72 6.78 -22.59 15.37
CA ILE A 72 7.25 -21.26 14.92
C ILE A 72 6.08 -20.32 14.57
N ALA A 73 5.64 -19.61 15.62
CA ALA A 73 5.13 -18.23 15.61
C ALA A 73 4.09 -17.82 14.55
N THR A 74 2.80 -17.91 14.88
CA THR A 74 1.91 -16.77 15.23
C THR A 74 0.49 -17.31 15.41
N LYS A 75 -0.24 -16.77 16.40
CA LYS A 75 -1.65 -17.04 16.77
C LYS A 75 -2.49 -17.73 15.67
N ASN A 76 -2.85 -19.01 15.89
CA ASN A 76 -3.75 -19.79 15.04
C ASN A 76 -5.09 -19.05 14.80
N PRO A 77 -5.55 -18.84 13.56
CA PRO A 77 -6.94 -18.55 13.30
C PRO A 77 -7.73 -19.87 13.38
N VAL A 78 -8.79 -19.88 14.20
CA VAL A 78 -9.85 -20.88 14.09
C VAL A 78 -10.58 -20.57 12.78
N THR A 79 -10.15 -21.17 11.66
CA THR A 79 -10.83 -21.02 10.38
C THR A 79 -12.15 -21.79 10.44
N THR A 80 -13.27 -21.07 10.47
CA THR A 80 -14.62 -21.67 10.46
C THR A 80 -15.02 -22.20 9.09
N VAL A 81 -14.32 -21.77 8.04
CA VAL A 81 -14.58 -22.15 6.64
C VAL A 81 -13.26 -22.55 6.00
N THR A 82 -13.16 -23.79 5.52
CA THR A 82 -11.97 -24.36 4.87
C THR A 82 -12.21 -24.54 3.38
N LEU A 83 -11.19 -24.32 2.55
CA LEU A 83 -11.25 -24.59 1.12
C LEU A 83 -11.15 -26.12 0.91
N PRO A 84 -12.18 -26.84 0.43
CA PRO A 84 -12.12 -28.30 0.34
C PRO A 84 -11.02 -28.75 -0.65
N TRP A 85 -10.22 -29.74 -0.23
CA TRP A 85 -9.23 -30.42 -1.08
C TRP A 85 -9.88 -31.57 -1.84
N ASN A 86 -9.65 -31.62 -3.16
CA ASN A 86 -10.11 -32.69 -4.02
C ASN A 86 -8.98 -33.16 -4.95
N ASP A 87 -8.45 -34.35 -4.67
CA ASP A 87 -7.36 -34.97 -5.43
C ASP A 87 -7.71 -35.17 -6.91
N ALA A 88 -8.96 -35.53 -7.22
CA ALA A 88 -9.39 -35.76 -8.60
C ALA A 88 -9.42 -34.46 -9.41
N LEU A 89 -9.81 -33.35 -8.77
CA LEU A 89 -9.75 -32.03 -9.41
C LEU A 89 -8.29 -31.59 -9.62
N TYR A 90 -7.43 -31.79 -8.63
CA TYR A 90 -6.02 -31.44 -8.74
C TYR A 90 -5.31 -32.21 -9.87
N GLU A 91 -5.49 -33.52 -9.96
CA GLU A 91 -4.89 -34.32 -11.04
C GLU A 91 -5.42 -33.94 -12.42
N LYS A 92 -6.72 -33.62 -12.54
CA LYS A 92 -7.29 -33.10 -13.79
C LYS A 92 -6.62 -31.78 -14.20
N LEU A 93 -6.52 -30.81 -13.28
CA LEU A 93 -5.90 -29.52 -13.56
C LEU A 93 -4.41 -29.65 -13.90
N LYS A 94 -3.71 -30.58 -13.23
CA LYS A 94 -2.31 -30.87 -13.51
C LYS A 94 -2.12 -31.46 -14.90
N ALA A 95 -2.95 -32.43 -15.30
CA ALA A 95 -2.89 -33.02 -16.63
C ALA A 95 -3.13 -31.98 -17.73
N GLU A 96 -4.13 -31.10 -17.55
CA GLU A 96 -4.40 -30.01 -18.50
C GLU A 96 -3.25 -28.99 -18.55
N ASN A 97 -2.63 -28.68 -17.41
CA ASN A 97 -1.47 -27.79 -17.35
C ASN A 97 -0.24 -28.39 -18.05
N ASP A 98 0.00 -29.68 -17.89
CA ASP A 98 1.10 -30.38 -18.55
C ASP A 98 0.89 -30.42 -20.09
N GLU A 99 -0.35 -30.55 -20.54
CA GLU A 99 -0.71 -30.50 -21.97
C GLU A 99 -0.51 -29.10 -22.57
N GLU A 100 -0.94 -28.04 -21.88
CA GLU A 100 -0.70 -26.65 -22.30
C GLU A 100 0.79 -26.29 -22.31
N LEU A 101 1.54 -26.74 -21.30
CA LEU A 101 2.99 -26.52 -21.21
C LEU A 101 3.73 -27.18 -22.38
N ASN A 102 3.33 -28.40 -22.76
CA ASN A 102 3.86 -29.07 -23.94
C ASN A 102 3.55 -28.29 -25.23
N GLY A 103 2.39 -27.62 -25.30
CA GLY A 103 2.03 -26.71 -26.39
C GLY A 103 2.99 -25.52 -26.48
N PHE A 104 3.26 -24.84 -25.36
CA PHE A 104 4.20 -23.73 -25.32
C PHE A 104 5.64 -24.14 -25.60
N GLN A 105 6.05 -25.35 -25.17
CA GLN A 105 7.38 -25.86 -25.48
C GLN A 105 7.56 -26.13 -26.98
N LYS A 106 6.55 -26.72 -27.63
CA LYS A 106 6.55 -26.90 -29.09
C LYS A 106 6.58 -25.56 -29.83
N GLU A 107 5.80 -24.59 -29.39
CA GLU A 107 5.82 -23.24 -29.97
C GLU A 107 7.20 -22.58 -29.81
N GLU A 108 7.87 -22.78 -28.67
CA GLU A 108 9.25 -22.30 -28.47
C GLU A 108 10.22 -23.01 -29.43
N ASP A 109 10.15 -24.34 -29.56
CA ASP A 109 11.04 -25.11 -30.43
C ASP A 109 10.83 -24.75 -31.91
N GLU A 110 9.58 -24.59 -32.35
CA GLU A 110 9.23 -24.14 -33.70
C GLU A 110 9.71 -22.71 -33.98
N ALA A 111 9.61 -21.81 -32.99
CA ALA A 111 10.13 -20.44 -33.11
C ALA A 111 11.66 -20.42 -33.15
N VAL A 112 12.34 -21.33 -32.43
CA VAL A 112 13.80 -21.45 -32.47
C VAL A 112 14.28 -21.96 -33.83
N GLU A 113 13.55 -22.88 -34.46
CA GLU A 113 13.91 -23.43 -35.76
C GLU A 113 13.54 -22.52 -36.95
N ASN A 114 12.39 -21.84 -36.88
CA ASN A 114 11.82 -21.14 -38.04
C ASN A 114 11.78 -19.60 -37.92
N ALA A 115 11.90 -19.04 -36.71
CA ALA A 115 11.65 -17.63 -36.47
C ALA A 115 12.89 -16.86 -35.96
N GLY A 116 12.74 -15.54 -35.85
CA GLY A 116 13.77 -14.65 -35.31
C GLY A 116 13.74 -14.52 -33.79
N ASP A 117 14.78 -13.91 -33.22
CA ASP A 117 14.96 -13.71 -31.76
C ASP A 117 13.76 -13.07 -31.05
N THR A 118 12.99 -12.23 -31.75
CA THR A 118 11.80 -11.56 -31.22
C THR A 118 10.63 -12.52 -30.97
N GLU A 119 10.45 -13.53 -31.82
CA GLU A 119 9.37 -14.50 -31.69
C GLU A 119 9.70 -15.55 -30.62
N ILE A 120 10.98 -15.95 -30.55
CA ILE A 120 11.50 -16.80 -29.46
C ILE A 120 11.27 -16.12 -28.10
N LEU A 121 11.52 -14.81 -28.00
CA LEU A 121 11.28 -14.05 -26.78
C LEU A 121 9.79 -14.00 -26.42
N ALA A 122 8.92 -13.82 -27.41
CA ALA A 122 7.48 -13.80 -27.19
C ALA A 122 6.94 -15.16 -26.73
N ALA A 123 7.40 -16.27 -27.32
CA ALA A 123 7.05 -17.63 -26.90
C ALA A 123 7.50 -17.92 -25.45
N ARG A 124 8.74 -17.55 -25.10
CA ARG A 124 9.24 -17.64 -23.72
C ARG A 124 8.46 -16.77 -22.74
N GLY A 125 8.06 -15.58 -23.19
CA GLY A 125 7.19 -14.67 -22.46
C GLY A 125 5.85 -15.30 -22.11
N LYS A 126 5.18 -15.93 -23.09
CA LYS A 126 3.93 -16.67 -22.86
C LYS A 126 4.10 -17.80 -21.85
N ARG A 127 5.23 -18.53 -21.91
CA ARG A 127 5.57 -19.57 -20.93
C ARG A 127 5.78 -18.99 -19.52
N ALA A 128 6.43 -17.84 -19.40
CA ALA A 128 6.59 -17.18 -18.10
C ALA A 128 5.24 -16.71 -17.53
N ASP A 129 4.38 -16.14 -18.37
CA ASP A 129 3.01 -15.76 -17.99
C ASP A 129 2.14 -16.95 -17.60
N PHE A 130 2.32 -18.10 -18.25
CA PHE A 130 1.67 -19.34 -17.86
C PHE A 130 2.03 -19.72 -16.41
N TRP A 131 3.31 -19.70 -16.04
CA TRP A 131 3.73 -20.00 -14.66
C TRP A 131 3.18 -18.98 -13.65
N ALA A 132 3.10 -17.71 -14.02
CA ALA A 132 2.48 -16.67 -13.20
C ALA A 132 0.97 -16.88 -13.03
N ARG A 133 0.26 -17.28 -14.09
CA ARG A 133 -1.18 -17.61 -14.06
C ARG A 133 -1.44 -18.82 -13.17
N VAL A 134 -0.64 -19.87 -13.31
CA VAL A 134 -0.79 -21.12 -12.58
C VAL A 134 -0.42 -20.98 -11.10
N GLY A 135 0.36 -19.96 -10.75
CA GLY A 135 0.75 -19.64 -9.38
C GLY A 135 1.86 -20.54 -8.86
N ASP A 136 2.90 -20.77 -9.67
CA ASP A 136 4.16 -21.35 -9.22
C ASP A 136 5.22 -20.25 -9.11
N LYS A 137 5.59 -19.89 -7.88
CA LYS A 137 6.47 -18.75 -7.59
C LYS A 137 7.88 -18.92 -8.18
N ASP A 138 8.53 -20.03 -7.89
CA ASP A 138 9.97 -20.20 -8.16
C ASP A 138 10.22 -20.42 -9.66
N ARG A 139 9.32 -21.20 -10.31
CA ARG A 139 9.38 -21.42 -11.76
C ARG A 139 9.06 -20.15 -12.54
N ALA A 140 8.08 -19.36 -12.10
CA ALA A 140 7.75 -18.09 -12.74
C ALA A 140 8.92 -17.09 -12.66
N ILE A 141 9.55 -16.95 -11.49
CA ILE A 141 10.69 -16.02 -11.33
C ILE A 141 11.86 -16.44 -12.23
N THR A 142 12.17 -17.74 -12.27
CA THR A 142 13.26 -18.27 -13.12
C THR A 142 12.96 -17.99 -14.60
N ALA A 143 11.74 -18.28 -15.05
CA ALA A 143 11.32 -18.02 -16.43
C ALA A 143 11.37 -16.53 -16.79
N TYR A 144 10.95 -15.64 -15.88
CA TYR A 144 11.05 -14.19 -16.11
C TYR A 144 12.50 -13.68 -16.13
N GLU A 145 13.40 -14.24 -15.31
CA GLU A 145 14.84 -13.89 -15.38
C GLU A 145 15.47 -14.37 -16.70
N ASP A 146 15.13 -15.57 -17.17
CA ASP A 146 15.59 -16.07 -18.49
C ASP A 146 15.13 -15.16 -19.64
N VAL A 147 13.90 -14.65 -19.57
CA VAL A 147 13.37 -13.68 -20.55
C VAL A 147 14.06 -12.33 -20.38
N PHE A 148 14.35 -11.89 -19.14
CA PHE A 148 15.01 -10.62 -18.85
C PHE A 148 16.41 -10.55 -19.49
N GLU A 149 17.22 -11.61 -19.36
CA GLU A 149 18.58 -11.64 -19.88
C GLU A 149 18.64 -11.52 -21.40
N LYS A 150 17.66 -12.13 -22.08
CA LYS A 150 17.58 -12.16 -23.56
C LYS A 150 16.88 -10.93 -24.14
N THR A 151 16.11 -10.21 -23.33
CA THR A 151 15.45 -8.98 -23.75
C THR A 151 16.47 -7.84 -23.83
N GLY A 152 16.61 -7.21 -25.01
CA GLY A 152 17.47 -6.01 -25.17
C GLY A 152 16.79 -4.69 -24.85
N VAL A 153 15.46 -4.62 -24.99
CA VAL A 153 14.67 -3.37 -24.87
C VAL A 153 14.43 -3.01 -23.40
N VAL A 154 14.81 -1.79 -23.01
CA VAL A 154 14.68 -1.31 -21.60
C VAL A 154 13.23 -1.29 -21.12
N GLY A 155 12.27 -0.90 -21.97
CA GLY A 155 10.84 -0.90 -21.63
C GLY A 155 10.31 -2.29 -21.23
N SER A 156 10.55 -3.29 -22.07
CA SER A 156 10.18 -4.68 -21.76
C SER A 156 10.93 -5.24 -20.54
N ARG A 157 12.20 -4.86 -20.32
CA ARG A 157 12.93 -5.21 -19.08
C ARG A 157 12.25 -4.66 -17.84
N ILE A 158 11.75 -3.43 -17.88
CA ILE A 158 11.02 -2.83 -16.75
C ILE A 158 9.72 -3.62 -16.51
N ASP A 159 8.96 -3.91 -17.56
CA ASP A 159 7.69 -4.65 -17.44
C ASP A 159 7.87 -6.04 -16.83
N ILE A 160 8.93 -6.76 -17.21
CA ILE A 160 9.30 -8.05 -16.62
C ILE A 160 9.64 -7.91 -15.13
N VAL A 161 10.43 -6.90 -14.75
CA VAL A 161 10.76 -6.67 -13.32
C VAL A 161 9.51 -6.29 -12.52
N LEU A 162 8.58 -5.52 -13.10
CA LEU A 162 7.29 -5.22 -12.47
C LEU A 162 6.42 -6.48 -12.32
N ALA A 163 6.49 -7.44 -13.25
CA ALA A 163 5.83 -8.75 -13.10
C ALA A 163 6.42 -9.57 -11.94
N ILE A 164 7.75 -9.61 -11.82
CA ILE A 164 8.42 -10.28 -10.69
C ILE A 164 8.02 -9.64 -9.35
N ILE A 165 7.92 -8.30 -9.29
CA ILE A 165 7.43 -7.58 -8.10
C ILE A 165 6.01 -8.01 -7.74
N ARG A 166 5.09 -8.13 -8.72
CA ARG A 166 3.73 -8.60 -8.47
C ARG A 166 3.70 -10.02 -7.91
N MET A 167 4.51 -10.92 -8.44
CA MET A 167 4.67 -12.27 -7.87
C MET A 167 5.14 -12.19 -6.41
N GLY A 168 6.12 -11.34 -6.11
CA GLY A 168 6.58 -11.10 -4.75
C GLY A 168 5.47 -10.58 -3.81
N LEU A 169 4.66 -9.62 -4.28
CA LEU A 169 3.52 -9.07 -3.52
C LEU A 169 2.41 -10.11 -3.31
N PHE A 170 2.13 -10.93 -4.33
CA PHE A 170 1.13 -12.00 -4.26
C PHE A 170 1.45 -13.00 -3.14
N TYR A 171 2.69 -13.46 -3.02
CA TYR A 171 3.10 -14.37 -1.93
C TYR A 171 3.51 -13.66 -0.64
N GLY A 172 3.67 -12.34 -0.64
CA GLY A 172 4.05 -11.55 0.54
C GLY A 172 5.55 -11.57 0.87
N ASP A 173 6.41 -11.83 -0.11
CA ASP A 173 7.87 -11.87 0.04
C ASP A 173 8.48 -10.45 -0.02
N LYS A 174 8.56 -9.79 1.13
CA LYS A 174 9.04 -8.40 1.24
C LYS A 174 10.51 -8.21 0.80
N PRO A 175 11.47 -9.08 1.20
CA PRO A 175 12.86 -8.97 0.75
C PRO A 175 13.03 -9.04 -0.76
N LEU A 176 12.31 -9.98 -1.41
CA LEU A 176 12.33 -10.11 -2.86
C LEU A 176 11.81 -8.83 -3.53
N VAL A 177 10.64 -8.35 -3.10
CA VAL A 177 10.06 -7.10 -3.64
C VAL A 177 11.03 -5.94 -3.51
N LYS A 178 11.68 -5.77 -2.35
CA LYS A 178 12.64 -4.69 -2.14
C LYS A 178 13.79 -4.72 -3.17
N LYS A 179 14.40 -5.91 -3.36
CA LYS A 179 15.50 -6.10 -4.32
C LYS A 179 15.07 -5.72 -5.75
N HIS A 180 13.89 -6.16 -6.17
CA HIS A 180 13.40 -5.91 -7.52
C HIS A 180 12.88 -4.47 -7.72
N VAL A 181 12.35 -3.82 -6.68
CA VAL A 181 11.99 -2.38 -6.72
C VAL A 181 13.26 -1.53 -6.90
N GLU A 182 14.34 -1.83 -6.19
CA GLU A 182 15.64 -1.16 -6.38
C GLU A 182 16.17 -1.38 -7.81
N ARG A 183 16.09 -2.61 -8.34
CA ARG A 183 16.44 -2.91 -9.73
C ARG A 183 15.58 -2.12 -10.72
N ALA A 184 14.27 -2.05 -10.52
CA ALA A 184 13.35 -1.31 -11.39
C ALA A 184 13.68 0.19 -11.40
N LYS A 185 14.03 0.79 -10.26
CA LYS A 185 14.50 2.18 -10.19
C LYS A 185 15.70 2.43 -11.08
N THR A 186 16.72 1.58 -10.99
CA THR A 186 17.93 1.73 -11.83
C THR A 186 17.63 1.64 -13.33
N LEU A 187 16.70 0.75 -13.73
CA LEU A 187 16.29 0.62 -15.13
C LEU A 187 15.47 1.81 -15.62
N VAL A 188 14.60 2.34 -14.76
CA VAL A 188 13.78 3.51 -15.06
C VAL A 188 14.64 4.77 -15.19
N GLU A 189 15.67 4.93 -14.35
CA GLU A 189 16.67 6.00 -14.48
C GLU A 189 17.50 5.88 -15.76
N ALA A 190 17.83 4.65 -16.19
CA ALA A 190 18.57 4.39 -17.41
C ALA A 190 17.79 4.70 -18.70
N GLY A 191 16.46 4.58 -18.69
CA GLY A 191 15.66 4.83 -19.91
C GLY A 191 14.19 4.42 -19.85
N GLY A 192 13.52 4.60 -18.72
CA GLY A 192 12.08 4.33 -18.61
C GLY A 192 11.23 5.47 -19.21
N ASP A 193 10.17 5.12 -19.93
CA ASP A 193 9.15 6.07 -20.36
C ASP A 193 8.33 6.60 -19.17
N TRP A 194 7.57 7.67 -19.43
CA TRP A 194 6.82 8.37 -18.38
C TRP A 194 5.75 7.49 -17.71
N ASP A 195 5.07 6.62 -18.47
CA ASP A 195 4.04 5.72 -17.92
C ASP A 195 4.64 4.67 -16.97
N ARG A 196 5.73 3.99 -17.37
CA ARG A 196 6.43 3.02 -16.50
C ARG A 196 7.03 3.65 -15.25
N ARG A 197 7.48 4.91 -15.31
CA ARG A 197 7.88 5.69 -14.11
C ARG A 197 6.71 5.84 -13.15
N ASN A 198 5.53 6.15 -13.67
CA ASN A 198 4.35 6.33 -12.82
C ASN A 198 3.88 5.01 -12.20
N ARG A 199 3.87 3.92 -12.98
CA ARG A 199 3.60 2.59 -12.44
C ARG A 199 4.57 2.24 -11.32
N LEU A 200 5.88 2.44 -11.54
CA LEU A 200 6.89 2.17 -10.51
C LEU A 200 6.61 2.93 -9.20
N LYS A 201 6.13 4.18 -9.25
CA LYS A 201 5.73 4.92 -8.04
C LYS A 201 4.60 4.23 -7.28
N ALA A 202 3.59 3.71 -7.98
CA ALA A 202 2.50 2.96 -7.35
C ALA A 202 3.01 1.65 -6.71
N TYR A 203 3.83 0.88 -7.44
CA TYR A 203 4.46 -0.35 -6.92
C TYR A 203 5.33 -0.09 -5.68
N GLU A 204 6.19 0.93 -5.75
CA GLU A 204 7.03 1.34 -4.64
C GLU A 204 6.20 1.82 -3.45
N GLY A 205 5.18 2.64 -3.71
CA GLY A 205 4.28 3.16 -2.69
C GLY A 205 3.60 2.05 -1.89
N ILE A 206 3.04 1.04 -2.58
CA ILE A 206 2.42 -0.12 -1.92
C ILE A 206 3.45 -0.96 -1.18
N HIS A 207 4.62 -1.23 -1.78
CA HIS A 207 5.69 -1.94 -1.06
C HIS A 207 6.09 -1.23 0.23
N LEU A 208 6.25 0.10 0.21
CA LEU A 208 6.59 0.88 1.39
C LEU A 208 5.51 0.82 2.48
N LEU A 209 4.23 0.67 2.12
CA LEU A 209 3.17 0.39 3.08
C LEU A 209 3.37 -0.96 3.78
N THR A 210 3.75 -2.01 3.04
CA THR A 210 4.02 -3.34 3.64
C THR A 210 5.18 -3.34 4.64
N VAL A 211 6.08 -2.36 4.52
CA VAL A 211 7.28 -2.16 5.39
C VAL A 211 7.04 -1.05 6.43
N ARG A 212 5.81 -0.55 6.60
CA ARG A 212 5.43 0.50 7.59
C ARG A 212 6.10 1.86 7.33
N SER A 213 6.64 2.10 6.14
CA SER A 213 7.32 3.36 5.79
C SER A 213 6.35 4.37 5.17
N HIS A 214 5.31 4.76 5.92
CA HIS A 214 4.24 5.64 5.44
C HIS A 214 4.73 7.04 5.04
N ASN A 215 5.81 7.54 5.67
CA ASN A 215 6.40 8.84 5.35
C ASN A 215 6.89 8.93 3.90
N LEU A 216 7.46 7.83 3.39
CA LEU A 216 7.93 7.76 2.01
C LEU A 216 6.82 7.30 1.06
N ALA A 217 5.89 6.47 1.54
CA ALA A 217 4.76 6.00 0.74
C ALA A 217 3.76 7.12 0.39
N ALA A 218 3.42 7.98 1.36
CA ALA A 218 2.41 9.03 1.18
C ALA A 218 2.64 9.93 -0.04
N PRO A 219 3.82 10.55 -0.25
CA PRO A 219 4.04 11.39 -1.42
C PRO A 219 3.96 10.61 -2.74
N LEU A 220 4.50 9.37 -2.78
CA LEU A 220 4.48 8.55 -3.99
C LEU A 220 3.05 8.16 -4.39
N LEU A 221 2.25 7.72 -3.42
CA LEU A 221 0.87 7.30 -3.64
C LEU A 221 -0.05 8.47 -4.03
N LEU A 222 0.09 9.61 -3.35
CA LEU A 222 -0.68 10.82 -3.68
C LEU A 222 -0.36 11.36 -5.08
N ASP A 223 0.92 11.34 -5.48
CA ASP A 223 1.33 11.74 -6.83
C ASP A 223 0.80 10.77 -7.90
N SER A 224 0.60 9.49 -7.56
CA SER A 224 0.08 8.48 -8.48
C SER A 224 -1.43 8.55 -8.71
N LEU A 225 -2.20 9.31 -7.91
CA LEU A 225 -3.67 9.39 -8.03
C LEU A 225 -4.14 9.94 -9.39
N SER A 226 -3.57 11.06 -9.83
CA SER A 226 -4.02 11.76 -11.05
C SER A 226 -3.70 11.02 -12.36
N THR A 227 -2.78 10.06 -12.31
CA THR A 227 -2.18 9.41 -13.49
C THR A 227 -2.20 7.89 -13.39
N PHE A 228 -3.03 7.34 -12.51
CA PHE A 228 -3.05 5.91 -12.21
C PHE A 228 -3.45 5.07 -13.43
N THR A 229 -2.56 4.16 -13.84
CA THR A 229 -2.79 3.21 -14.93
C THR A 229 -2.50 1.76 -14.54
N SER A 230 -2.28 1.49 -13.25
CA SER A 230 -1.83 0.19 -12.72
C SER A 230 -2.96 -0.65 -12.10
N TYR A 231 -4.00 -0.95 -12.89
CA TYR A 231 -5.13 -1.75 -12.43
C TYR A 231 -4.78 -3.22 -12.10
N GLU A 232 -3.61 -3.68 -12.55
CA GLU A 232 -3.05 -4.98 -12.17
C GLU A 232 -2.63 -5.04 -10.70
N LEU A 233 -2.37 -3.89 -10.07
CA LEU A 233 -1.85 -3.80 -8.71
C LEU A 233 -2.99 -3.70 -7.69
N CYS A 234 -3.91 -2.75 -7.92
CA CYS A 234 -5.08 -2.52 -7.10
C CYS A 234 -6.13 -1.71 -7.86
N THR A 235 -7.37 -1.72 -7.39
CA THR A 235 -8.40 -0.82 -7.91
C THR A 235 -8.08 0.63 -7.54
N TYR A 236 -8.59 1.58 -8.32
CA TYR A 236 -8.40 3.00 -8.05
C TYR A 236 -8.94 3.39 -6.66
N SER A 237 -10.11 2.85 -6.30
CA SER A 237 -10.72 2.97 -4.98
C SER A 237 -9.77 2.56 -3.83
N SER A 238 -9.07 1.43 -3.99
CA SER A 238 -8.11 0.96 -2.98
C SER A 238 -6.88 1.87 -2.89
N LEU A 239 -6.39 2.38 -4.03
CA LEU A 239 -5.29 3.34 -4.07
C LEU A 239 -5.63 4.62 -3.30
N VAL A 240 -6.88 5.13 -3.43
CA VAL A 240 -7.34 6.30 -2.67
C VAL A 240 -7.31 6.03 -1.17
N VAL A 241 -7.82 4.87 -0.72
CA VAL A 241 -7.75 4.47 0.70
C VAL A 241 -6.30 4.48 1.20
N TYR A 242 -5.39 3.84 0.48
CA TYR A 242 -3.97 3.78 0.83
C TYR A 242 -3.32 5.16 0.91
N SER A 243 -3.60 6.02 -0.07
CA SER A 243 -3.06 7.37 -0.16
C SER A 243 -3.56 8.25 0.99
N VAL A 244 -4.85 8.19 1.29
CA VAL A 244 -5.47 8.96 2.38
C VAL A 244 -4.97 8.50 3.75
N LEU A 245 -4.89 7.19 4.00
CA LEU A 245 -4.40 6.66 5.28
C LEU A 245 -2.90 6.98 5.47
N ALA A 246 -2.07 6.79 4.45
CA ALA A 246 -0.66 7.13 4.51
C ALA A 246 -0.44 8.64 4.69
N GLY A 247 -1.21 9.47 3.98
CA GLY A 247 -1.18 10.92 4.08
C GLY A 247 -1.62 11.44 5.45
N SER A 248 -2.69 10.85 6.02
CA SER A 248 -3.23 11.22 7.33
C SER A 248 -2.27 10.96 8.48
N VAL A 249 -1.43 9.93 8.39
CA VAL A 249 -0.40 9.66 9.40
C VAL A 249 0.83 10.54 9.19
N SER A 250 1.27 10.71 7.95
CA SER A 250 2.65 11.13 7.67
C SER A 250 2.81 12.62 7.35
N LEU A 251 1.84 13.25 6.69
CA LEU A 251 1.98 14.62 6.21
C LEU A 251 1.79 15.63 7.33
N LYS A 252 2.52 16.75 7.32
CA LYS A 252 2.26 17.85 8.26
C LYS A 252 0.91 18.51 7.95
N ARG A 253 0.35 19.28 8.89
CA ARG A 253 -0.99 19.87 8.75
C ARG A 253 -1.19 20.70 7.46
N LEU A 254 -0.18 21.48 7.06
CA LEU A 254 -0.24 22.28 5.82
C LEU A 254 -0.31 21.39 4.58
N ASP A 255 0.62 20.44 4.45
CA ASP A 255 0.68 19.51 3.33
C ASP A 255 -0.51 18.55 3.29
N PHE A 256 -1.01 18.17 4.47
CA PHE A 256 -2.22 17.35 4.62
C PHE A 256 -3.45 18.08 4.08
N LYS A 257 -3.56 19.40 4.34
CA LYS A 257 -4.65 20.19 3.78
C LYS A 257 -4.60 20.21 2.26
N SER A 258 -3.46 20.60 1.68
CA SER A 258 -3.35 20.76 0.23
C SER A 258 -3.42 19.46 -0.54
N LYS A 259 -2.77 18.39 -0.05
CA LYS A 259 -2.62 17.13 -0.78
C LYS A 259 -3.68 16.07 -0.47
N VAL A 260 -4.43 16.21 0.63
CA VAL A 260 -5.44 15.20 1.03
C VAL A 260 -6.81 15.83 1.16
N VAL A 261 -6.95 16.88 1.99
CA VAL A 261 -8.26 17.49 2.28
C VAL A 261 -8.81 18.23 1.06
N ASP A 262 -7.98 19.01 0.37
CA ASP A 262 -8.38 19.84 -0.77
C ASP A 262 -8.14 19.16 -2.13
N ALA A 263 -7.54 17.97 -2.15
CA ALA A 263 -7.23 17.27 -3.39
C ALA A 263 -8.50 16.89 -4.14
N PRO A 264 -8.65 17.31 -5.41
CA PRO A 264 -9.87 17.11 -6.19
C PRO A 264 -10.18 15.62 -6.43
N GLU A 265 -9.16 14.80 -6.63
CA GLU A 265 -9.29 13.35 -6.86
C GLU A 265 -9.88 12.64 -5.64
N ILE A 266 -9.49 13.09 -4.44
CA ILE A 266 -9.95 12.55 -3.17
C ILE A 266 -11.35 13.07 -2.88
N LYS A 267 -11.63 14.36 -3.08
CA LYS A 267 -12.98 14.93 -2.92
C LYS A 267 -14.01 14.28 -3.84
N ALA A 268 -13.62 13.92 -5.06
CA ALA A 268 -14.52 13.22 -5.99
C ALA A 268 -15.05 11.89 -5.43
N ILE A 269 -14.28 11.21 -4.58
CA ILE A 269 -14.61 9.90 -4.02
C ILE A 269 -15.15 10.02 -2.59
N LEU A 270 -14.48 10.79 -1.74
CA LEU A 270 -14.78 10.96 -0.31
C LEU A 270 -15.81 12.06 -0.01
N GLY A 271 -16.03 12.99 -0.95
CA GLY A 271 -16.90 14.14 -0.73
C GLY A 271 -18.37 13.77 -0.53
N ASP A 272 -19.12 14.67 0.10
CA ASP A 272 -20.57 14.54 0.21
C ASP A 272 -21.23 14.72 -1.17
N GLY A 273 -22.50 14.38 -1.34
CA GLY A 273 -23.18 14.32 -2.65
C GLY A 273 -23.02 15.58 -3.53
N GLU A 274 -22.86 16.76 -2.93
CA GLU A 274 -22.57 18.02 -3.63
C GLU A 274 -21.11 18.12 -4.10
N ASP A 275 -20.14 17.69 -3.31
CA ASP A 275 -18.71 17.65 -3.68
C ASP A 275 -18.46 16.61 -4.80
N LYS A 276 -19.20 15.50 -4.80
CA LYS A 276 -19.18 14.52 -5.89
C LYS A 276 -19.68 15.12 -7.21
N LEU A 277 -20.75 15.91 -7.15
CA LEU A 277 -21.30 16.63 -8.30
C LEU A 277 -20.37 17.73 -8.81
N LEU A 278 -19.72 18.47 -7.91
CA LEU A 278 -18.75 19.53 -8.24
C LEU A 278 -17.44 18.97 -8.82
N ALA A 279 -17.01 17.79 -8.36
CA ALA A 279 -15.87 17.09 -8.91
C ALA A 279 -16.16 16.51 -10.30
N LEU A 280 -17.35 15.93 -10.51
CA LEU A 280 -17.80 15.46 -11.82
C LEU A 280 -18.01 16.62 -12.82
N SER A 281 -18.38 17.82 -12.35
CA SER A 281 -18.59 18.99 -13.21
C SER A 281 -17.31 19.77 -13.54
N GLY A 282 -16.16 19.38 -12.99
CA GLY A 282 -14.85 20.00 -13.28
C GLY A 282 -14.62 21.36 -12.63
N ALA A 283 -15.55 21.86 -11.80
CA ALA A 283 -15.47 23.19 -11.20
C ALA A 283 -14.34 23.36 -10.16
N ILE A 284 -13.82 22.25 -9.61
CA ILE A 284 -12.76 22.27 -8.58
C ILE A 284 -11.36 22.50 -9.20
N SER A 285 -11.22 22.44 -10.54
CA SER A 285 -9.93 22.63 -11.21
C SER A 285 -9.47 24.10 -11.29
N ALA A 286 -10.30 25.06 -10.89
CA ALA A 286 -9.95 26.47 -10.86
C ALA A 286 -9.74 26.92 -9.40
N GLY A 287 -8.47 27.12 -9.01
CA GLY A 287 -8.14 27.76 -7.74
C GLY A 287 -8.62 29.23 -7.69
N PRO A 288 -8.60 29.88 -6.52
CA PRO A 288 -9.16 31.22 -6.35
C PRO A 288 -8.18 32.26 -6.91
N SER A 289 -8.44 32.74 -8.13
CA SER A 289 -7.83 33.97 -8.63
C SER A 289 -8.58 35.16 -8.02
N GLY A 290 -7.82 36.14 -7.53
CA GLY A 290 -8.32 37.34 -6.89
C GLY A 290 -9.27 38.14 -7.78
N ASP A 291 -10.19 38.79 -7.08
CA ASP A 291 -11.09 39.83 -7.55
C ASP A 291 -10.30 40.95 -8.24
N ASP A 292 -10.56 41.19 -9.52
CA ASP A 292 -10.45 42.51 -10.13
C ASP A 292 -11.32 42.56 -11.41
N THR A 293 -12.09 43.63 -11.49
CA THR A 293 -13.06 43.95 -12.54
C THR A 293 -12.38 44.39 -13.84
N MET A 294 -12.94 43.99 -15.00
CA MET A 294 -13.22 44.83 -16.19
C MET A 294 -13.58 43.98 -17.44
N ASP A 295 -14.73 44.29 -18.05
CA ASP A 295 -15.19 43.83 -19.37
C ASP A 295 -14.30 44.33 -20.52
N VAL A 296 -13.95 43.48 -21.50
CA VAL A 296 -13.97 43.75 -22.98
C VAL A 296 -13.92 42.42 -23.77
N GLU A 297 -14.80 42.26 -24.77
CA GLU A 297 -14.85 41.17 -25.78
C GLU A 297 -13.76 41.28 -26.88
N GLN A 298 -13.17 40.14 -27.32
CA GLN A 298 -12.84 39.81 -28.74
C GLN A 298 -12.12 38.42 -28.89
N ASP A 299 -12.62 37.60 -29.83
CA ASP A 299 -12.11 36.28 -30.33
C ASP A 299 -10.93 36.42 -31.36
N PRO A 300 -10.30 35.33 -31.89
CA PRO A 300 -9.74 34.11 -31.28
C PRO A 300 -8.28 33.80 -31.76
N GLN A 301 -7.64 32.75 -31.22
CA GLN A 301 -6.39 32.05 -31.62
C GLN A 301 -5.13 32.28 -30.73
N SER A 302 -4.85 31.33 -29.83
CA SER A 302 -3.62 30.54 -29.85
C SER A 302 -3.71 29.41 -28.81
N ALA A 303 -3.18 28.25 -29.18
CA ALA A 303 -3.34 27.00 -28.45
C ALA A 303 -2.39 26.88 -27.25
N THR A 304 -2.95 26.68 -26.06
CA THR A 304 -2.28 25.99 -24.95
C THR A 304 -3.16 24.83 -24.51
N LYS A 305 -2.68 23.60 -24.72
CA LYS A 305 -3.33 22.37 -24.29
C LYS A 305 -3.34 22.30 -22.77
N THR A 306 -4.45 22.69 -22.15
CA THR A 306 -4.77 22.35 -20.77
C THR A 306 -5.25 20.90 -20.73
N THR A 307 -4.63 20.11 -19.88
CA THR A 307 -4.83 18.67 -19.70
C THR A 307 -6.27 18.40 -19.22
N VAL A 308 -7.12 17.96 -20.13
CA VAL A 308 -8.48 17.51 -19.81
C VAL A 308 -8.38 16.20 -19.05
N VAL A 309 -8.93 16.14 -17.84
CA VAL A 309 -9.00 14.94 -17.02
C VAL A 309 -9.98 13.97 -17.69
N ASN A 310 -9.49 12.85 -18.23
CA ASN A 310 -10.31 11.81 -18.86
C ASN A 310 -11.11 11.03 -17.81
N LEU A 311 -12.17 11.63 -17.27
CA LEU A 311 -13.12 11.00 -16.36
C LEU A 311 -14.26 10.25 -17.11
N THR A 312 -14.23 10.23 -18.45
CA THR A 312 -15.20 9.51 -19.30
C THR A 312 -14.91 8.01 -19.46
N THR A 313 -13.77 7.52 -18.96
CA THR A 313 -13.37 6.11 -19.10
C THR A 313 -13.96 5.19 -18.03
N LEU A 314 -14.64 5.72 -17.01
CA LEU A 314 -15.33 4.90 -16.01
C LEU A 314 -16.55 4.14 -16.57
N GLY A 315 -17.05 4.53 -17.75
CA GLY A 315 -18.21 3.93 -18.39
C GLY A 315 -17.94 3.11 -19.65
N SER A 316 -16.68 2.95 -20.07
CA SER A 316 -16.35 2.33 -21.37
C SER A 316 -15.07 1.48 -21.39
N ALA A 317 -14.73 0.86 -20.26
CA ALA A 317 -13.82 -0.29 -20.24
C ALA A 317 -14.67 -1.57 -20.28
N VAL A 318 -14.85 -2.10 -21.49
CA VAL A 318 -15.33 -3.46 -21.72
C VAL A 318 -14.28 -4.41 -21.09
N ASP A 319 -14.75 -5.35 -20.28
CA ASP A 319 -13.98 -6.37 -19.52
C ASP A 319 -13.28 -5.93 -18.21
N GLN A 320 -14.07 -5.44 -17.24
CA GLN A 320 -13.72 -5.60 -15.82
C GLN A 320 -14.38 -6.87 -15.27
N PRO A 321 -13.61 -7.85 -14.75
CA PRO A 321 -14.18 -8.95 -14.00
C PRO A 321 -14.52 -8.49 -12.57
N GLU A 322 -15.75 -8.80 -12.17
CA GLU A 322 -16.31 -8.77 -10.82
C GLU A 322 -16.58 -7.38 -10.20
N ALA A 323 -17.88 -7.12 -10.04
CA ALA A 323 -18.49 -6.00 -9.33
C ALA A 323 -17.62 -5.46 -8.19
N GLU A 324 -17.12 -4.22 -8.36
CA GLU A 324 -16.51 -3.47 -7.27
C GLU A 324 -17.48 -3.52 -6.07
N LEU A 325 -17.08 -4.22 -5.00
CA LEU A 325 -17.76 -4.10 -3.73
C LEU A 325 -17.79 -2.61 -3.40
N ALA A 326 -18.97 -2.00 -3.38
CA ALA A 326 -19.11 -0.58 -3.13
C ALA A 326 -18.47 -0.25 -1.77
N ILE A 327 -17.25 0.30 -1.81
CA ILE A 327 -16.50 0.65 -0.62
C ILE A 327 -17.19 1.87 -0.01
N ASP A 328 -17.61 1.75 1.24
CA ASP A 328 -18.15 2.89 1.97
C ASP A 328 -17.01 3.79 2.44
N PHE A 329 -16.85 4.94 1.77
CA PHE A 329 -15.81 5.93 2.10
C PHE A 329 -16.21 6.89 3.23
N SER A 330 -17.45 6.83 3.74
CA SER A 330 -17.93 7.77 4.75
C SER A 330 -17.06 7.81 6.02
N PRO A 331 -16.58 6.68 6.58
CA PRO A 331 -15.71 6.73 7.75
C PRO A 331 -14.35 7.36 7.47
N LEU A 332 -13.80 7.13 6.27
CA LEU A 332 -12.52 7.71 5.84
C LEU A 332 -12.65 9.23 5.64
N SER A 333 -13.75 9.69 5.02
CA SER A 333 -14.06 11.11 4.86
C SER A 333 -14.24 11.82 6.20
N LEU A 334 -15.00 11.19 7.12
CA LEU A 334 -15.20 11.70 8.47
C LEU A 334 -13.86 11.77 9.22
N LEU A 335 -12.98 10.77 9.10
CA LEU A 335 -11.65 10.76 9.72
C LEU A 335 -10.80 11.96 9.25
N VAL A 336 -10.73 12.20 7.94
CA VAL A 336 -9.93 13.30 7.34
C VAL A 336 -10.48 14.66 7.78
N THR A 337 -11.79 14.85 7.64
CA THR A 337 -12.45 16.13 7.93
C THR A 337 -12.43 16.44 9.42
N SER A 338 -12.69 15.47 10.29
CA SER A 338 -12.67 15.65 11.75
C SER A 338 -11.27 15.94 12.29
N LEU A 339 -10.23 15.29 11.76
CA LEU A 339 -8.84 15.57 12.12
C LEU A 339 -8.43 16.99 11.72
N TYR A 340 -8.75 17.41 10.49
CA TYR A 340 -8.39 18.74 10.00
C TYR A 340 -9.10 19.87 10.77
N ASN A 341 -10.40 19.69 11.04
CA ASN A 341 -11.25 20.65 11.75
C ASN A 341 -11.06 20.61 13.28
N GLY A 342 -10.31 19.65 13.82
CA GLY A 342 -10.08 19.52 15.27
C GLY A 342 -11.31 19.02 16.05
N ARG A 343 -12.21 18.25 15.41
CA ARG A 343 -13.37 17.63 16.08
C ARG A 343 -12.99 16.25 16.63
N TYR A 344 -12.30 16.23 17.76
CA TYR A 344 -11.60 15.04 18.25
C TYR A 344 -12.53 13.87 18.66
N LYS A 345 -13.70 14.14 19.22
CA LYS A 345 -14.70 13.10 19.54
C LYS A 345 -15.16 12.33 18.30
N ALA A 346 -15.52 13.05 17.23
CA ALA A 346 -15.92 12.43 15.96
C ALA A 346 -14.74 11.69 15.30
N PHE A 347 -13.53 12.25 15.43
CA PHE A 347 -12.31 11.61 14.95
C PHE A 347 -12.05 10.25 15.60
N PHE A 348 -12.25 10.09 16.92
CA PHE A 348 -12.05 8.79 17.59
C PHE A 348 -13.10 7.76 17.16
N GLN A 349 -14.34 8.18 16.94
CA GLN A 349 -15.40 7.32 16.40
C GLN A 349 -15.08 6.87 14.97
N ALA A 350 -14.67 7.81 14.12
CA ALA A 350 -14.26 7.51 12.75
C ALA A 350 -13.03 6.59 12.70
N LEU A 351 -12.05 6.80 13.59
CA LEU A 351 -10.84 5.96 13.67
C LEU A 351 -11.18 4.50 14.01
N ALA A 352 -12.14 4.27 14.91
CA ALA A 352 -12.62 2.93 15.24
C ALA A 352 -13.32 2.27 14.04
N GLN A 353 -14.17 3.02 13.33
CA GLN A 353 -14.83 2.52 12.11
C GLN A 353 -13.81 2.20 11.00
N VAL A 354 -12.79 3.04 10.84
CA VAL A 354 -11.72 2.82 9.85
C VAL A 354 -10.88 1.58 10.20
N GLU A 355 -10.63 1.33 11.48
CA GLU A 355 -9.99 0.09 11.93
C GLU A 355 -10.80 -1.15 11.52
N GLU A 356 -12.12 -1.15 11.77
CA GLU A 356 -12.98 -2.29 11.48
C GLU A 356 -13.19 -2.55 9.98
N GLN A 357 -13.45 -1.49 9.21
CA GLN A 357 -13.85 -1.61 7.82
C GLN A 357 -12.67 -1.70 6.85
N PHE A 358 -11.54 -1.03 7.14
CA PHE A 358 -10.39 -0.99 6.24
C PHE A 358 -9.19 -1.75 6.80
N LEU A 359 -8.68 -1.35 7.98
CA LEU A 359 -7.40 -1.88 8.48
C LEU A 359 -7.47 -3.37 8.83
N ASN A 360 -8.62 -3.82 9.34
CA ASN A 360 -8.83 -5.22 9.68
C ASN A 360 -9.01 -6.10 8.45
N GLN A 361 -9.57 -5.55 7.36
CA GLN A 361 -9.93 -6.33 6.18
C GLN A 361 -8.78 -6.40 5.16
N ASP A 362 -7.96 -5.35 5.06
CA ASP A 362 -6.91 -5.27 4.05
C ASP A 362 -5.62 -6.02 4.44
N ARG A 363 -5.11 -6.85 3.51
CA ARG A 363 -3.90 -7.65 3.72
C ARG A 363 -2.65 -6.82 4.03
N TYR A 364 -2.43 -5.71 3.32
CA TYR A 364 -1.19 -4.93 3.45
C TYR A 364 -1.18 -4.09 4.73
N LEU A 365 -2.35 -3.63 5.17
CA LEU A 365 -2.48 -2.76 6.34
C LEU A 365 -2.64 -3.54 7.66
N HIS A 366 -3.19 -4.74 7.63
CA HIS A 366 -3.55 -5.51 8.83
C HIS A 366 -2.36 -5.75 9.77
N GLU A 367 -1.17 -6.07 9.24
CA GLU A 367 0.04 -6.31 10.05
C GLU A 367 0.41 -5.09 10.90
N HIS A 368 0.21 -3.88 10.38
CA HIS A 368 0.63 -2.62 11.00
C HIS A 368 -0.53 -1.81 11.58
N LYS A 369 -1.75 -2.35 11.63
CA LYS A 369 -2.96 -1.62 12.07
C LYS A 369 -2.81 -0.97 13.45
N ASN A 370 -2.29 -1.72 14.41
CA ASN A 370 -2.10 -1.26 15.80
C ASN A 370 -1.14 -0.07 15.85
N TRP A 371 -0.12 -0.09 14.99
CA TRP A 371 0.80 1.02 14.88
C TRP A 371 0.10 2.24 14.27
N LEU A 372 -0.64 2.07 13.18
CA LEU A 372 -1.35 3.15 12.51
C LEU A 372 -2.31 3.87 13.47
N ILE A 373 -3.14 3.12 14.19
CA ILE A 373 -4.10 3.65 15.17
C ILE A 373 -3.37 4.43 16.26
N ARG A 374 -2.28 3.87 16.79
CA ARG A 374 -1.48 4.51 17.83
C ARG A 374 -0.86 5.84 17.35
N GLU A 375 -0.35 5.89 16.12
CA GLU A 375 0.18 7.15 15.54
C GLU A 375 -0.93 8.18 15.28
N MET A 376 -2.10 7.73 14.82
CA MET A 376 -3.25 8.62 14.62
C MET A 376 -3.74 9.24 15.93
N ARG A 377 -3.81 8.47 17.03
CA ARG A 377 -4.12 9.01 18.36
C ARG A 377 -3.07 10.01 18.83
N LEU A 378 -1.78 9.66 18.70
CA LEU A 378 -0.68 10.55 19.05
C LEU A 378 -0.77 11.89 18.32
N ARG A 379 -1.05 11.86 17.01
CA ARG A 379 -1.18 13.06 16.19
C ARG A 379 -2.32 13.95 16.67
N ALA A 380 -3.48 13.38 17.00
CA ALA A 380 -4.61 14.14 17.51
C ALA A 380 -4.30 14.78 18.88
N TYR A 381 -3.64 14.05 19.79
CA TYR A 381 -3.19 14.60 21.07
C TYR A 381 -2.18 15.73 20.89
N GLN A 382 -1.18 15.54 20.02
CA GLN A 382 -0.20 16.59 19.69
C GLN A 382 -0.86 17.84 19.12
N GLN A 383 -1.83 17.67 18.21
CA GLN A 383 -2.53 18.78 17.59
C GLN A 383 -3.31 19.63 18.61
N LEU A 384 -4.03 19.01 19.56
CA LEU A 384 -4.70 19.75 20.62
C LEU A 384 -3.67 20.42 21.55
N LEU A 385 -2.67 19.68 22.03
CA LEU A 385 -1.70 20.20 23.00
C LEU A 385 -0.80 21.30 22.42
N GLN A 386 -0.62 21.36 21.09
CA GLN A 386 0.19 22.38 20.44
C GLN A 386 -0.36 23.80 20.61
N SER A 387 -1.68 23.99 20.75
CA SER A 387 -2.28 25.32 20.94
C SER A 387 -2.28 25.79 22.39
N TYR A 388 -2.11 24.90 23.36
CA TYR A 388 -2.24 25.21 24.78
C TYR A 388 -0.92 25.10 25.54
N ARG A 389 -0.76 25.89 26.60
CA ARG A 389 0.33 25.75 27.58
C ARG A 389 -0.08 24.84 28.75
N VAL A 390 -1.31 25.01 29.23
CA VAL A 390 -1.90 24.21 30.30
C VAL A 390 -3.32 23.83 29.87
N VAL A 391 -3.70 22.56 30.08
CA VAL A 391 -5.02 22.03 29.75
C VAL A 391 -5.53 21.19 30.92
N GLY A 392 -6.80 21.34 31.30
CA GLY A 392 -7.43 20.46 32.29
C GLY A 392 -7.67 19.06 31.73
N LEU A 393 -7.33 18.03 32.50
CA LEU A 393 -7.42 16.63 32.06
C LEU A 393 -8.89 16.23 31.76
N GLU A 394 -9.84 16.69 32.57
CA GLU A 394 -11.28 16.49 32.35
C GLU A 394 -11.78 17.15 31.06
N SER A 395 -11.34 18.38 30.78
CA SER A 395 -11.72 19.10 29.55
C SER A 395 -11.22 18.36 28.32
N MET A 396 -9.94 17.96 28.32
CA MET A 396 -9.37 17.19 27.22
C MET A 396 -10.10 15.85 27.06
N ALA A 397 -10.39 15.14 28.14
CA ALA A 397 -11.14 13.89 28.09
C ALA A 397 -12.53 14.07 27.44
N ASN A 398 -13.23 15.17 27.78
CA ASN A 398 -14.52 15.52 27.18
C ASN A 398 -14.41 15.84 25.68
N ASP A 399 -13.39 16.57 25.26
CA ASP A 399 -13.16 16.91 23.84
C ASP A 399 -12.90 15.66 22.97
N PHE A 400 -12.20 14.66 23.53
CA PHE A 400 -11.97 13.37 22.89
C PHE A 400 -13.13 12.38 23.08
N GLY A 401 -14.06 12.65 24.00
CA GLY A 401 -15.17 11.76 24.34
C GLY A 401 -14.76 10.47 25.04
N VAL A 402 -13.69 10.52 25.84
CA VAL A 402 -13.13 9.36 26.58
C VAL A 402 -13.11 9.62 28.08
N THR A 403 -12.86 8.58 28.88
CA THR A 403 -12.69 8.75 30.33
C THR A 403 -11.32 9.31 30.67
N VAL A 404 -11.24 10.03 31.79
CA VAL A 404 -9.99 10.59 32.33
C VAL A 404 -8.93 9.50 32.53
N ASP A 405 -9.31 8.34 33.09
CA ASP A 405 -8.38 7.22 33.31
C ASP A 405 -7.89 6.57 32.01
N PHE A 406 -8.71 6.59 30.95
CA PHE A 406 -8.25 6.16 29.64
C PHE A 406 -7.22 7.12 29.06
N LEU A 407 -7.53 8.42 29.10
CA LEU A 407 -6.66 9.48 28.57
C LEU A 407 -5.30 9.50 29.29
N ASP A 408 -5.29 9.46 30.62
CA ASP A 408 -4.08 9.45 31.44
C ASP A 408 -3.17 8.26 31.07
N ARG A 409 -3.74 7.05 31.03
CA ARG A 409 -2.99 5.83 30.67
C ARG A 409 -2.45 5.84 29.24
N ASP A 410 -3.19 6.39 28.27
CA ASP A 410 -2.74 6.44 26.88
C ASP A 410 -1.66 7.52 26.69
N LEU A 411 -1.84 8.72 27.27
CA LEU A 411 -0.85 9.80 27.26
C LEU A 411 0.44 9.41 28.00
N ALA A 412 0.35 8.75 29.14
CA ALA A 412 1.51 8.33 29.93
C ALA A 412 2.50 7.50 29.10
N ARG A 413 2.01 6.62 28.21
CA ARG A 413 2.85 5.84 27.30
C ARG A 413 3.60 6.71 26.30
N PHE A 414 2.95 7.73 25.76
CA PHE A 414 3.56 8.65 24.80
C PHE A 414 4.54 9.63 25.45
N ILE A 415 4.25 10.07 26.66
CA ILE A 415 5.12 10.95 27.46
C ILE A 415 6.38 10.19 27.89
N ALA A 416 6.23 8.98 28.42
CA ALA A 416 7.36 8.12 28.78
C ALA A 416 8.27 7.79 27.58
N ALA A 417 7.67 7.67 26.38
CA ALA A 417 8.41 7.48 25.14
C ALA A 417 9.02 8.79 24.59
N GLY A 418 8.80 9.94 25.23
CA GLY A 418 9.31 11.26 24.80
C GLY A 418 8.69 11.77 23.50
N ARG A 419 7.52 11.26 23.10
CA ARG A 419 6.86 11.63 21.83
C ARG A 419 5.87 12.77 21.97
N ILE A 420 5.38 13.04 23.17
CA ILE A 420 4.60 14.24 23.50
C ILE A 420 5.37 14.98 24.58
N PRO A 421 5.80 16.23 24.33
CA PRO A 421 6.53 17.01 25.31
C PRO A 421 5.54 17.69 26.28
N CYS A 422 4.94 16.89 27.15
CA CYS A 422 4.07 17.38 28.22
C CYS A 422 4.28 16.59 29.52
N THR A 423 3.88 17.19 30.64
CA THR A 423 3.88 16.60 31.97
C THR A 423 2.46 16.61 32.52
N ILE A 424 2.04 15.50 33.09
CA ILE A 424 0.72 15.36 33.72
C ILE A 424 0.90 15.56 35.22
N ASP A 425 0.17 16.52 35.79
CA ASP A 425 0.04 16.71 37.23
C ASP A 425 -1.38 16.32 37.65
N ARG A 426 -1.49 15.19 38.35
CA ARG A 426 -2.78 14.65 38.83
C ARG A 426 -3.24 15.30 40.14
N VAL A 427 -2.37 16.05 40.82
CA VAL A 427 -2.63 16.65 42.14
C VAL A 427 -3.16 18.08 42.00
N SER A 428 -2.63 18.84 41.04
CA SER A 428 -3.04 20.24 40.83
C SER A 428 -4.39 20.36 40.12
N GLY A 429 -5.30 21.12 40.72
CA GLY A 429 -6.64 21.40 40.17
C GLY A 429 -7.69 20.31 40.44
N LYS A 430 -8.98 20.69 40.45
CA LYS A 430 -10.09 19.72 40.50
C LYS A 430 -10.09 18.91 39.20
N GLY A 431 -9.46 17.74 39.20
CA GLY A 431 -9.42 16.83 38.05
C GLY A 431 -8.07 16.65 37.35
N GLY A 432 -6.99 17.29 37.81
CA GLY A 432 -5.65 17.20 37.22
C GLY A 432 -5.42 18.10 36.00
N ILE A 433 -4.16 18.50 35.77
CA ILE A 433 -3.73 19.39 34.68
C ILE A 433 -2.62 18.75 33.84
N ILE A 434 -2.57 19.12 32.56
CA ILE A 434 -1.51 18.78 31.62
C ILE A 434 -0.77 20.07 31.30
N GLU A 435 0.52 20.11 31.60
CA GLU A 435 1.40 21.21 31.23
C GLU A 435 2.26 20.81 30.03
N THR A 436 2.25 21.63 28.99
CA THR A 436 3.10 21.39 27.81
C THR A 436 4.46 22.05 28.02
N ASN A 437 5.51 21.24 27.93
CA ASN A 437 6.88 21.73 27.96
C ASN A 437 7.31 21.95 26.52
N ARG A 438 7.49 23.19 26.09
CA ARG A 438 7.96 23.49 24.73
C ARG A 438 9.48 23.62 24.80
N PRO A 439 10.27 22.60 24.42
CA PRO A 439 11.70 22.78 24.28
C PRO A 439 11.94 23.78 23.16
N ASP A 440 12.72 24.83 23.45
CA ASP A 440 13.13 25.80 22.44
C ASP A 440 13.79 25.09 21.24
N ASP A 441 13.55 25.58 20.01
CA ASP A 441 14.12 25.00 18.79
C ASP A 441 15.65 24.90 18.87
N LYS A 442 16.31 25.86 19.52
CA LYS A 442 17.77 25.82 19.78
C LYS A 442 18.16 24.67 20.70
N ASN A 443 17.39 24.43 21.76
CA ASN A 443 17.67 23.33 22.69
C ASN A 443 17.46 21.98 22.00
N LYS A 444 16.43 21.86 21.15
CA LYS A 444 16.23 20.67 20.32
C LYS A 444 17.38 20.43 19.35
N GLN A 445 17.80 21.46 18.59
CA GLN A 445 18.95 21.36 17.67
C GLN A 445 20.23 20.99 18.41
N TYR A 446 20.45 21.56 19.60
CA TYR A 446 21.59 21.22 20.45
C TYR A 446 21.57 19.75 20.87
N GLN A 447 20.43 19.24 21.37
CA GLN A 447 20.31 17.84 21.76
C GLN A 447 20.49 16.89 20.57
N ASP A 448 19.91 17.22 19.41
CA ASP A 448 20.08 16.44 18.18
C ASP A 448 21.54 16.40 17.73
N LEU A 449 22.25 17.54 17.79
CA LEU A 449 23.67 17.63 17.47
C LEU A 449 24.52 16.78 18.43
N VAL A 450 24.27 16.87 19.73
CA VAL A 450 24.97 16.07 20.74
C VAL A 450 24.74 14.58 20.50
N ARG A 451 23.50 14.17 20.25
CA ARG A 451 23.15 12.77 19.98
C ARG A 451 23.82 12.24 18.71
N GLN A 452 23.77 12.99 17.61
CA GLN A 452 24.41 12.59 16.35
C GLN A 452 25.95 12.58 16.49
N GLY A 453 26.50 13.56 17.20
CA GLY A 453 27.92 13.63 17.52
C GLY A 453 28.39 12.43 18.31
N ASP A 454 27.66 12.02 19.35
CA ASP A 454 28.01 10.86 20.17
C ASP A 454 27.96 9.53 19.39
N GLN A 455 26.95 9.37 18.52
CA GLN A 455 26.90 8.22 17.61
C GLN A 455 28.09 8.18 16.65
N LEU A 456 28.50 9.34 16.12
CA LEU A 456 29.65 9.44 15.23
C LEU A 456 30.96 9.13 15.96
N ILE A 457 31.15 9.70 17.15
CA ILE A 457 32.32 9.44 18.01
C ILE A 457 32.41 7.96 18.35
N THR A 458 31.31 7.34 18.75
CA THR A 458 31.26 5.90 19.07
C THR A 458 31.66 5.05 17.86
N LYS A 459 31.15 5.38 16.66
CA LYS A 459 31.55 4.69 15.41
C LYS A 459 33.03 4.88 15.12
N LEU A 460 33.54 6.11 15.22
CA LEU A 460 34.96 6.43 15.02
C LEU A 460 35.87 5.70 16.00
N GLN A 461 35.50 5.65 17.28
CA GLN A 461 36.26 4.92 18.30
C GLN A 461 36.29 3.42 17.99
N LYS A 462 35.15 2.83 17.64
CA LYS A 462 35.05 1.41 17.27
C LYS A 462 35.93 1.08 16.05
N TYR A 463 35.86 1.87 14.99
CA TYR A 463 36.71 1.67 13.80
C TYR A 463 38.18 1.97 14.08
N GLY A 464 38.47 3.01 14.84
CA GLY A 464 39.83 3.39 15.22
C GLY A 464 40.53 2.30 16.06
N GLN A 465 39.83 1.67 17.00
CA GLN A 465 40.36 0.52 17.73
C GLN A 465 40.62 -0.67 16.82
N ALA A 466 39.70 -1.00 15.92
CA ALA A 466 39.87 -2.10 14.96
C ALA A 466 41.08 -1.89 14.03
N VAL A 467 41.32 -0.66 13.57
CA VAL A 467 42.48 -0.31 12.74
C VAL A 467 43.78 -0.36 13.55
N ARG A 468 43.79 0.14 14.79
CA ARG A 468 44.98 0.08 15.66
C ARG A 468 45.38 -1.36 15.98
N LEU A 469 44.41 -2.23 16.25
CA LEU A 469 44.65 -3.66 16.47
C LEU A 469 45.25 -4.32 15.21
N ARG A 470 44.67 -4.10 14.02
CA ARG A 470 45.24 -4.61 12.77
C ARG A 470 46.61 -4.03 12.41
N GLY A 471 46.88 -2.78 12.79
CA GLY A 471 48.18 -2.15 12.59
C GLY A 471 49.26 -2.74 13.50
N SER A 472 48.89 -3.11 14.73
CA SER A 472 49.74 -3.81 15.70
C SER A 472 50.03 -5.27 15.33
N GLU A 473 49.17 -5.91 14.52
CA GLU A 473 49.39 -7.28 14.03
C GLU A 473 50.28 -7.34 12.77
N ARG A 474 50.56 -6.19 12.15
CA ARG A 474 51.38 -6.06 10.93
C ARG A 474 52.79 -5.51 11.19
N ALA A 475 53.08 -5.05 12.40
CA ALA A 475 54.40 -4.63 12.87
C ALA A 475 54.96 -5.70 13.81
#